data_AF-A0A455VTI2-F1
#
_entry.id   AF-A0A455VTI2-F1
#
_cell.length_a   1.000
_cell.length_b   1.000
_cell.length_c   1.000
_cell.angle_alpha   90.00
_cell.angle_beta   90.00
_cell.angle_gamma   90.00
#
_symmetry.space_group_name_H-M   'P 1'
#
loop_
_entity.id
_entity.type
_entity.pdbx_description
1 polymer ?
#
loop_
_entity_poly.entity_id
_entity_poly.type
_entity_poly.pdbx_seq_one_letter_code
_entity_poly.pdbx_strand_id
1 'polypeptide(L)'
;MPVTSNQILDTARLCLSENIESGFRSAISRAYYSMLHESISSLTAIPHFTHEHHKNTVGYMSTPSECKSEPYPTNTLKSLAFVLRQWRDARNEADYDLTNVTVSKEMGQDAIEAAELYFERWEQLKSAKAS
;
A
#
# COMPACT_ATOMS: atom_id res chain seq x y z
N MET A 1 0.61 13.98 17.68
CA MET A 1 1.52 13.38 16.68
C MET A 1 0.69 12.92 15.49
N PRO A 2 1.12 13.16 14.25
CA PRO A 2 0.44 12.63 13.07
C PRO A 2 0.58 11.09 13.01
N VAL A 3 -0.38 10.42 12.39
CA VAL A 3 -0.37 8.96 12.19
C VAL A 3 0.72 8.55 11.21
N THR A 4 1.32 7.39 11.44
CA THR A 4 2.34 6.78 10.57
C THR A 4 1.76 5.63 9.74
N SER A 5 2.42 5.29 8.63
CA SER A 5 2.11 4.11 7.81
C SER A 5 2.10 2.81 8.64
N ASN A 6 3.08 2.63 9.53
CA ASN A 6 3.14 1.49 10.46
C ASN A 6 1.92 1.40 11.38
N GLN A 7 1.46 2.52 11.95
CA GLN A 7 0.26 2.53 12.79
C GLN A 7 -1.02 2.18 12.00
N ILE A 8 -1.07 2.52 10.71
CA ILE A 8 -2.17 2.09 9.83
C ILE A 8 -2.11 0.57 9.62
N LEU A 9 -0.91 -0.01 9.45
CA LEU A 9 -0.74 -1.46 9.34
C LEU A 9 -1.11 -2.18 10.66
N ASP A 10 -0.73 -1.64 11.81
CA ASP A 10 -1.17 -2.15 13.12
C ASP A 10 -2.70 -2.15 13.23
N THR A 11 -3.35 -1.09 12.73
CA THR A 11 -4.81 -1.01 12.68
C THR A 11 -5.41 -2.10 11.79
N ALA A 12 -4.76 -2.48 10.69
CA ALA A 12 -5.20 -3.60 9.85
C ALA A 12 -5.23 -4.91 10.65
N ARG A 13 -4.21 -5.17 11.46
CA ARG A 13 -4.14 -6.35 12.35
C ARG A 13 -5.25 -6.34 13.40
N LEU A 14 -5.55 -5.17 13.98
CA LEU A 14 -6.68 -5.01 14.89
C LEU A 14 -8.01 -5.34 14.21
N CYS A 15 -8.25 -4.83 13.00
CA CYS A 15 -9.46 -5.12 12.24
C CYS A 15 -9.61 -6.62 11.94
N LEU A 16 -8.51 -7.31 11.59
CA LEU A 16 -8.53 -8.76 11.35
C LEU A 16 -8.93 -9.53 12.62
N SER A 17 -8.51 -9.05 13.80
CA SER A 17 -8.75 -9.71 15.09
C SER A 17 -10.23 -9.73 15.51
N GLU A 18 -11.05 -8.83 14.97
CA GLU A 18 -12.51 -8.82 15.20
C GLU A 18 -13.18 -10.11 14.68
N ASN A 19 -12.51 -10.85 13.80
CA ASN A 19 -12.93 -12.16 13.30
C ASN A 19 -14.35 -12.17 12.69
N ILE A 20 -14.69 -11.08 12.00
CA ILE A 20 -15.93 -10.90 11.25
C ILE A 20 -15.61 -10.35 9.86
N GLU A 21 -16.52 -10.57 8.92
CA GLU A 21 -16.39 -10.19 7.51
C GLU A 21 -16.04 -8.70 7.32
N SER A 22 -16.71 -7.80 8.04
CA SER A 22 -16.43 -6.35 8.00
C SER A 22 -15.04 -6.00 8.54
N GLY A 23 -14.53 -6.77 9.51
CA GLY A 23 -13.18 -6.68 10.04
C GLY A 23 -12.15 -7.10 8.99
N PHE A 24 -12.43 -8.16 8.23
CA PHE A 24 -11.57 -8.63 7.14
C PHE A 24 -11.50 -7.62 5.99
N ARG A 25 -12.64 -7.04 5.58
CA ARG A 25 -12.67 -5.92 4.61
C ARG A 25 -11.84 -4.74 5.09
N SER A 26 -12.04 -4.35 6.34
CA SER A 26 -11.30 -3.24 6.95
C SER A 26 -9.80 -3.53 7.03
N ALA A 27 -9.40 -4.78 7.30
CA ALA A 27 -8.00 -5.18 7.29
C ALA A 27 -7.38 -4.99 5.89
N ILE A 28 -8.04 -5.43 4.82
CA ILE A 28 -7.58 -5.21 3.43
C ILE A 28 -7.42 -3.71 3.15
N SER A 29 -8.43 -2.91 3.50
CA SER A 29 -8.40 -1.47 3.25
C SER A 29 -7.25 -0.79 3.99
N ARG A 30 -7.06 -1.09 5.28
CA ARG A 30 -5.98 -0.53 6.10
C ARG A 30 -4.59 -1.00 5.65
N ALA A 31 -4.44 -2.27 5.28
CA ALA A 31 -3.18 -2.77 4.73
C ALA A 31 -2.82 -2.03 3.43
N TYR A 32 -3.77 -1.81 2.52
CA TYR A 32 -3.51 -1.02 1.32
C TYR A 32 -3.14 0.44 1.65
N TYR A 33 -3.86 1.09 2.55
CA TYR A 33 -3.55 2.47 2.95
C TYR A 33 -2.17 2.58 3.59
N SER A 34 -1.74 1.59 4.38
CA SER A 34 -0.39 1.60 4.97
C SER A 34 0.68 1.56 3.88
N MET A 35 0.53 0.69 2.86
CA MET A 35 1.44 0.61 1.70
C MET A 35 1.49 1.93 0.91
N LEU A 36 0.32 2.54 0.67
CA LEU A 36 0.24 3.81 -0.05
C LEU A 36 0.98 4.93 0.69
N HIS A 37 0.72 5.06 2.00
CA HIS A 37 1.35 6.10 2.82
C HIS A 37 2.84 5.86 3.03
N GLU A 38 3.28 4.59 3.11
CA GLU A 38 4.71 4.25 3.11
C GLU A 38 5.39 4.70 1.81
N SER A 39 4.72 4.49 0.68
CA SER A 39 5.25 4.93 -0.62
C SER A 39 5.33 6.45 -0.72
N ILE A 40 4.26 7.17 -0.38
CA ILE A 40 4.23 8.63 -0.44
C ILE A 40 5.30 9.25 0.47
N SER A 41 5.54 8.66 1.64
CA SER A 41 6.55 9.16 2.58
C SER A 41 7.98 8.75 2.24
N SER A 42 8.17 7.64 1.53
CA SER A 42 9.50 7.15 1.11
C SER A 42 9.99 7.79 -0.18
N LEU A 43 9.08 8.16 -1.08
CA LEU A 43 9.39 8.89 -2.31
C LEU A 43 9.84 10.31 -2.00
N THR A 44 10.84 10.79 -2.73
CA THR A 44 11.52 12.07 -2.46
C THR A 44 11.26 13.14 -3.50
N ALA A 45 10.80 12.74 -4.69
CA ALA A 45 10.54 13.60 -5.84
C ALA A 45 9.10 13.45 -6.37
N ILE A 46 8.23 12.75 -5.63
CA ILE A 46 6.81 12.64 -5.96
C ILE A 46 6.14 14.02 -6.02
N PRO A 47 5.39 14.35 -7.08
CA PRO A 47 4.64 15.60 -7.14
C PRO A 47 3.60 15.70 -6.03
N HIS A 48 3.33 16.91 -5.58
CA HIS A 48 2.23 17.17 -4.66
C HIS A 48 0.88 17.05 -5.41
N PHE A 49 0.29 15.87 -5.39
CA PHE A 49 -1.04 15.63 -5.96
C PHE A 49 -2.12 16.26 -5.07
N THR A 50 -3.14 16.88 -5.66
CA THR A 50 -4.28 17.49 -4.94
C THR A 50 -5.57 16.66 -5.00
N HIS A 51 -5.56 15.59 -5.80
CA HIS A 51 -6.67 14.66 -6.02
C HIS A 51 -6.10 13.33 -6.53
N GLU A 52 -6.93 12.28 -6.54
CA GLU A 52 -6.58 10.98 -7.14
C GLU A 52 -5.25 10.37 -6.63
N HIS A 53 -4.90 10.60 -5.36
CA HIS A 53 -3.61 10.20 -4.76
C HIS A 53 -3.25 8.74 -5.04
N HIS A 54 -4.24 7.84 -4.95
CA HIS A 54 -4.10 6.41 -5.24
C HIS A 54 -3.61 6.14 -6.67
N LYS A 55 -4.33 6.67 -7.65
CA LYS A 55 -4.04 6.47 -9.08
C LYS A 55 -2.74 7.16 -9.46
N ASN A 56 -2.54 8.39 -8.99
CA ASN A 56 -1.38 9.21 -9.34
C ASN A 56 -0.08 8.66 -8.74
N THR A 57 -0.10 8.18 -7.49
CA THR A 57 1.09 7.55 -6.87
C THR A 57 1.48 6.26 -7.61
N VAL A 58 0.51 5.40 -7.92
CA VAL A 58 0.75 4.18 -8.72
C VAL A 58 1.27 4.52 -10.12
N GLY A 59 0.69 5.53 -10.77
CA GLY A 59 1.12 6.01 -12.08
C GLY A 59 2.57 6.49 -12.07
N TYR A 60 2.90 7.37 -11.13
CA TYR A 60 4.24 7.92 -10.94
C TYR A 60 5.29 6.82 -10.79
N MET A 61 5.08 5.88 -9.88
CA MET A 61 6.02 4.77 -9.64
C MET A 61 6.10 3.78 -10.83
N SER A 62 5.06 3.69 -11.65
CA SER A 62 5.01 2.80 -12.82
C SER A 62 5.68 3.40 -14.08
N THR A 63 5.91 4.71 -14.11
CA THR A 63 6.34 5.45 -15.31
C THR A 63 7.79 5.91 -15.17
N PRO A 64 8.76 5.27 -15.85
CA PRO A 64 10.19 5.60 -15.75
C PRO A 64 10.54 7.07 -15.93
N SER A 65 9.90 7.75 -16.88
CA SER A 65 10.17 9.16 -17.15
C SER A 65 9.68 10.11 -16.05
N GLU A 66 8.69 9.69 -15.27
CA GLU A 66 8.12 10.48 -14.16
C GLU A 66 8.93 10.28 -12.88
N CYS A 67 9.33 9.05 -12.57
CA CYS A 67 10.09 8.73 -11.36
C CYS A 67 11.62 8.77 -11.53
N LYS A 68 12.15 9.24 -12.67
CA LYS A 68 13.60 9.33 -12.93
C LYS A 68 14.39 10.18 -11.92
N SER A 69 13.71 11.08 -11.23
CA SER A 69 14.31 11.96 -10.22
C SER A 69 14.38 11.30 -8.84
N GLU A 70 13.78 10.12 -8.68
CA GLU A 70 13.90 9.36 -7.44
C GLU A 70 15.29 8.71 -7.33
N PRO A 71 15.85 8.63 -6.12
CA PRO A 71 17.14 7.98 -5.86
C PRO A 71 17.03 6.45 -5.84
N TYR A 72 15.93 5.88 -6.35
CA TYR A 72 15.64 4.46 -6.30
C TYR A 72 15.62 3.86 -7.70
N PRO A 73 16.04 2.59 -7.88
CA PRO A 73 15.99 1.94 -9.19
C PRO A 73 14.56 1.90 -9.74
N THR A 74 14.37 2.44 -10.95
CA THR A 74 13.06 2.53 -11.61
C THR A 74 12.34 1.17 -11.73
N ASN A 75 13.07 0.10 -12.02
CA ASN A 75 12.49 -1.24 -12.11
C ASN A 75 11.93 -1.71 -10.75
N THR A 76 12.57 -1.33 -9.65
CA THR A 76 12.08 -1.65 -8.31
C THR A 76 10.84 -0.83 -7.99
N LEU A 77 10.83 0.47 -8.29
CA LEU A 77 9.64 1.32 -8.14
C LEU A 77 8.46 0.78 -8.95
N LYS A 78 8.70 0.32 -10.18
CA LYS A 78 7.68 -0.30 -11.03
C LYS A 78 7.13 -1.59 -10.42
N SER A 79 7.98 -2.43 -9.83
CA SER A 79 7.55 -3.63 -9.11
C SER A 79 6.68 -3.29 -7.89
N LEU A 80 7.08 -2.29 -7.10
CA LEU A 80 6.29 -1.81 -5.98
C LEU A 80 4.96 -1.17 -6.44
N ALA A 81 4.94 -0.49 -7.58
CA ALA A 81 3.72 0.06 -8.17
C ALA A 81 2.72 -1.03 -8.59
N PHE A 82 3.23 -2.17 -9.09
CA PHE A 82 2.40 -3.33 -9.41
C PHE A 82 1.71 -3.90 -8.17
N VAL A 83 2.44 -4.07 -7.06
CA VAL A 83 1.87 -4.53 -5.78
C VAL A 83 0.83 -3.53 -5.25
N LEU A 84 1.13 -2.22 -5.26
CA LEU A 84 0.17 -1.20 -4.87
C LEU A 84 -1.12 -1.23 -5.70
N ARG A 85 -1.00 -1.47 -7.01
CA ARG A 85 -2.17 -1.56 -7.90
C ARG A 85 -3.03 -2.76 -7.55
N GLN A 86 -2.42 -3.93 -7.40
CA GLN A 86 -3.12 -5.15 -7.01
C GLN A 86 -3.94 -4.94 -5.73
N TRP A 87 -3.33 -4.38 -4.69
CA TRP A 87 -4.00 -4.19 -3.40
C TRP A 87 -4.96 -3.00 -3.38
N ARG A 88 -4.78 -2.01 -4.27
CA ARG A 88 -5.80 -0.99 -4.53
C ARG A 88 -7.07 -1.62 -5.08
N ASP A 89 -6.93 -2.53 -6.05
CA ASP A 89 -8.05 -3.20 -6.70
C ASP A 89 -8.77 -4.11 -5.70
N ALA A 90 -8.03 -4.90 -4.92
CA ALA A 90 -8.57 -5.71 -3.82
C ALA A 90 -9.28 -4.86 -2.75
N ARG A 91 -8.71 -3.70 -2.37
CA ARG A 91 -9.36 -2.75 -1.46
C ARG A 91 -10.65 -2.18 -2.07
N ASN A 92 -10.67 -1.89 -3.37
CA ASN A 92 -11.86 -1.38 -4.04
C ASN A 92 -13.00 -2.41 -4.01
N GLU A 93 -12.68 -3.67 -4.26
CA GLU A 93 -13.62 -4.79 -4.14
C GLU A 93 -14.11 -4.96 -2.70
N ALA A 94 -13.19 -5.01 -1.73
CA ALA A 94 -13.51 -5.14 -0.32
C ALA A 94 -14.37 -3.98 0.22
N ASP A 95 -14.11 -2.74 -0.19
CA ASP A 95 -14.81 -1.57 0.35
C ASP A 95 -16.16 -1.30 -0.33
N TYR A 96 -16.35 -1.69 -1.60
CA TYR A 96 -17.53 -1.30 -2.38
C TYR A 96 -18.40 -2.45 -2.89
N ASP A 97 -17.85 -3.65 -3.10
CA ASP A 97 -18.67 -4.80 -3.49
C ASP A 97 -19.16 -5.58 -2.26
N LEU A 98 -20.24 -5.07 -1.68
CA LEU A 98 -20.84 -5.64 -0.46
C LEU A 98 -21.84 -6.76 -0.76
N THR A 99 -22.17 -7.00 -2.03
CA THR A 99 -23.26 -7.92 -2.42
C THR A 99 -22.78 -9.15 -3.16
N ASN A 100 -21.73 -9.02 -3.99
CA ASN A 100 -21.27 -10.11 -4.84
C ASN A 100 -20.00 -10.79 -4.30
N VAL A 101 -19.32 -10.15 -3.34
CA VAL A 101 -18.05 -10.62 -2.78
C VAL A 101 -18.24 -10.85 -1.29
N THR A 102 -17.75 -11.98 -0.79
CA THR A 102 -17.60 -12.25 0.65
C THR A 102 -16.11 -12.31 0.95
N VAL A 103 -15.63 -11.44 1.84
CA VAL A 103 -14.21 -11.42 2.20
C VAL A 103 -13.96 -12.42 3.33
N SER A 104 -13.01 -13.33 3.12
CA SER A 104 -12.60 -14.30 4.15
C SER A 104 -11.50 -13.74 5.04
N LYS A 105 -11.25 -14.43 6.17
CA LYS A 105 -10.14 -14.09 7.06
C LYS A 105 -8.79 -14.20 6.36
N GLU A 106 -8.63 -15.23 5.54
CA GLU A 106 -7.42 -15.51 4.77
C GLU A 106 -7.11 -14.37 3.80
N MET A 107 -8.12 -13.83 3.12
CA MET A 107 -7.94 -12.65 2.25
C MET A 107 -7.46 -11.41 3.03
N GLY A 108 -7.97 -11.21 4.24
CA GLY A 108 -7.51 -10.14 5.13
C GLY A 108 -6.07 -10.37 5.63
N GLN A 109 -5.72 -11.62 5.91
CA GLN A 109 -4.38 -12.03 6.31
C GLN A 109 -3.37 -11.83 5.17
N ASP A 110 -3.71 -12.25 3.95
CA ASP A 110 -2.89 -12.07 2.76
C ASP A 110 -2.55 -10.59 2.52
N ALA A 111 -3.50 -9.69 2.77
CA ALA A 111 -3.30 -8.24 2.62
C ALA A 111 -2.27 -7.70 3.64
N ILE A 112 -2.32 -8.18 4.88
CA ILE A 112 -1.38 -7.81 5.94
C ILE A 112 0.02 -8.34 5.61
N GLU A 113 0.15 -9.61 5.22
CA GLU A 113 1.44 -10.21 4.85
C GLU A 113 2.06 -9.50 3.64
N ALA A 114 1.23 -9.15 2.65
CA ALA A 114 1.69 -8.36 1.52
C ALA A 114 2.17 -6.96 1.93
N ALA A 115 1.49 -6.31 2.89
CA ALA A 115 1.94 -5.02 3.41
C ALA A 115 3.27 -5.15 4.17
N GLU A 116 3.45 -6.21 4.97
CA GLU A 116 4.70 -6.47 5.68
C GLU A 116 5.89 -6.63 4.72
N LEU A 117 5.74 -7.48 3.70
CA LEU A 117 6.74 -7.65 2.64
C LEU A 117 6.99 -6.34 1.85
N TYR A 118 5.94 -5.53 1.67
CA TYR A 118 6.04 -4.23 1.02
C TYR A 118 6.90 -3.25 1.82
N PHE A 119 6.70 -3.21 3.14
CA PHE A 119 7.50 -2.37 4.06
C PHE A 119 8.95 -2.84 4.10
N GLU A 120 9.20 -4.15 4.18
CA GLU A 120 10.56 -4.71 4.14
C GLU A 120 11.32 -4.27 2.87
N ARG A 121 10.65 -4.27 1.72
CA ARG A 121 11.25 -3.79 0.46
C ARG A 121 11.58 -2.30 0.50
N TRP A 122 10.71 -1.48 1.09
CA TRP A 122 11.01 -0.06 1.28
C TRP A 122 12.18 0.17 2.24
N GLU A 123 12.26 -0.57 3.35
CA GLU A 123 13.38 -0.50 4.28
C GLU A 123 14.71 -0.88 3.59
N GLN A 124 14.72 -1.93 2.78
CA GLN A 124 15.89 -2.32 1.98
C GLN A 124 16.31 -1.20 1.02
N LEU A 125 15.36 -0.57 0.33
CA LEU A 125 15.62 0.53 -0.60
C LEU A 125 16.18 1.77 0.09
N LYS A 126 15.58 2.15 1.22
CA LYS A 126 16.02 3.29 2.04
C LYS A 126 17.42 3.06 2.62
N SER A 127 17.71 1.84 3.04
CA SER A 127 19.02 1.46 3.59
C SER A 127 20.12 1.44 2.52
N ALA A 128 19.83 0.91 1.33
CA ALA A 128 20.78 0.88 0.21
C ALA A 128 21.18 2.28 -0.28
N LYS A 129 20.33 3.29 -0.09
CA LYS A 129 20.62 4.70 -0.38
C LYS A 129 21.59 5.34 0.63
N ALA A 130 21.64 4.84 1.86
CA ALA A 130 22.44 5.40 2.95
C ALA A 130 23.90 4.90 2.98
N SER A 131 24.25 3.94 2.11
CA SER A 131 25.60 3.38 1.92
C SER A 131 26.28 3.99 0.70
#